data_AF-A0A957VX22-F1
#
_entry.id   AF-A0A957VX22-F1
#
_cell.length_a   1.000
_cell.length_b   1.000
_cell.length_c   1.000
_cell.angle_alpha   90.00
_cell.angle_beta   90.00
_cell.angle_gamma   90.00
#
_symmetry.space_group_name_H-M   'P 1'
#
loop_
_entity.id
_entity.type
_entity.pdbx_description
1 polymer ?
#
loop_
_entity_poly.entity_id
_entity_poly.type
_entity_poly.pdbx_seq_one_letter_code
_entity_poly.pdbx_strand_id
1 'polypeptide(L)'
;MLRFWSTLHRYGTATGVWLVRAGLGMALVLTWSAISRADTPLKPSGSAETAVSVWVPEGALSEPASLLVTADYLSEDNLPAGITAPPGTVGSPITFGIWQGESQIYTNFNPSLVINIQYNEEDVPADVLAEEQSLHLFMYQPTLQTWVKLCTSVQIDENLLSAALARVVPAEDQGSVLLAIAPDRSAPLTQTVDSSGLTEITSPDSDLRFQVQSASVPDGTHFVMTVLPSSAAAGSLQLLSNPVDIKACHVDHTNPTQNTVEMTSFFFKPPQVAFSFNAATLSRAGRTTNLTVAGMFDNQNWIDLEAFGSRLVRERRMVAVDTPVLGAFSLATR
;
A
#
# COMPACT_ATOMS: atom_id res chain seq x y z
N MET A 1 1.96 -49.90 -11.25
CA MET A 1 0.72 -49.45 -11.92
C MET A 1 -0.30 -49.18 -10.82
N LEU A 2 -0.33 -47.96 -10.29
CA LEU A 2 -1.22 -47.56 -9.19
C LEU A 2 -2.37 -46.74 -9.80
N ARG A 3 -3.61 -47.21 -9.60
CA ARG A 3 -4.83 -46.53 -10.06
C ARG A 3 -5.23 -45.48 -9.03
N PHE A 4 -5.43 -44.25 -9.49
CA PHE A 4 -6.05 -43.17 -8.72
C PHE A 4 -7.56 -43.31 -8.75
N TRP A 5 -8.20 -43.18 -7.58
CA TRP A 5 -9.61 -42.80 -7.45
C TRP A 5 -9.66 -41.56 -6.56
N SER A 6 -9.94 -40.40 -7.14
CA SER A 6 -10.29 -39.20 -6.39
C SER A 6 -11.81 -39.02 -6.45
N THR A 7 -12.49 -39.28 -5.34
CA THR A 7 -13.89 -38.90 -5.17
C THR A 7 -13.90 -37.44 -4.70
N LEU A 8 -14.42 -36.52 -5.53
CA LEU A 8 -14.67 -35.15 -5.13
C LEU A 8 -15.77 -35.13 -4.06
N HIS A 9 -15.43 -34.71 -2.85
CA HIS A 9 -16.40 -34.15 -1.92
C HIS A 9 -16.09 -32.68 -1.70
N ARG A 10 -17.13 -31.85 -1.95
CA ARG A 10 -17.18 -30.46 -1.53
C ARG A 10 -17.01 -30.44 -0.01
N TYR A 11 -16.12 -29.59 0.47
CA TYR A 11 -15.77 -29.37 1.88
C TYR A 11 -14.93 -30.50 2.50
N GLY A 12 -13.60 -30.36 2.38
CA GLY A 12 -12.65 -31.17 3.14
C GLY A 12 -11.23 -30.65 2.97
N THR A 13 -10.58 -30.33 4.09
CA THR A 13 -9.12 -30.16 4.17
C THR A 13 -8.43 -31.42 3.67
N ALA A 14 -7.60 -31.33 2.64
CA ALA A 14 -6.78 -32.45 2.18
C ALA A 14 -5.44 -32.43 2.93
N THR A 15 -5.32 -33.18 4.02
CA THR A 15 -4.03 -33.50 4.64
C THR A 15 -3.41 -34.70 3.93
N GLY A 16 -2.36 -34.48 3.13
CA GLY A 16 -1.55 -35.57 2.56
C GLY A 16 -0.41 -35.94 3.50
N VAL A 17 -0.42 -37.16 4.06
CA VAL A 17 0.71 -37.71 4.81
C VAL A 17 1.50 -38.62 3.88
N TRP A 18 2.77 -38.29 3.63
CA TRP A 18 3.70 -39.17 2.94
C TRP A 18 4.58 -39.90 3.97
N LEU A 19 4.37 -41.22 4.10
CA LEU A 19 5.28 -42.09 4.84
C LEU A 19 6.42 -42.53 3.91
N VAL A 20 7.57 -41.87 3.98
CA VAL A 20 8.81 -42.40 3.41
C VAL A 20 9.50 -43.22 4.49
N ARG A 21 9.56 -44.54 4.28
CA ARG A 21 10.32 -45.45 5.14
C ARG A 21 11.78 -45.39 4.72
N ALA A 22 12.59 -44.58 5.39
CA ALA A 22 14.04 -44.65 5.34
C ALA A 22 14.59 -44.63 6.77
N GLY A 23 15.44 -45.59 7.10
CA GLY A 23 15.98 -45.77 8.44
C GLY A 23 16.86 -44.60 8.88
N LEU A 24 16.82 -44.31 10.18
CA LEU A 24 17.80 -43.51 10.93
C LEU A 24 18.12 -42.13 10.32
N GLY A 25 17.19 -41.19 10.50
CA GLY A 25 17.43 -39.76 10.34
C GLY A 25 16.23 -38.99 10.85
N MET A 26 16.44 -38.00 11.73
CA MET A 26 15.39 -37.07 12.17
C MET A 26 14.73 -36.44 10.94
N ALA A 27 13.44 -36.70 10.73
CA ALA A 27 12.66 -36.05 9.68
C ALA A 27 11.95 -34.83 10.28
N LEU A 28 12.35 -33.64 9.83
CA LEU A 28 11.58 -32.41 10.04
C LEU A 28 10.30 -32.52 9.22
N VAL A 29 9.15 -32.60 9.88
CA VAL A 29 7.84 -32.63 9.23
C VAL A 29 7.42 -31.18 8.96
N LEU A 30 7.63 -30.71 7.74
CA LEU A 30 7.01 -29.48 7.25
C LEU A 30 5.56 -29.81 6.89
N THR A 31 4.59 -29.29 7.65
CA THR A 31 3.18 -29.40 7.31
C THR A 31 2.83 -28.34 6.26
N TRP A 32 2.47 -28.77 5.06
CA TRP A 32 2.06 -27.88 3.96
C TRP A 32 0.54 -27.79 3.92
N SER A 33 0.00 -26.59 4.04
CA SER A 33 -1.44 -26.33 3.88
C SER A 33 -1.67 -25.76 2.49
N ALA A 34 -2.27 -26.54 1.59
CA ALA A 34 -2.81 -26.00 0.34
C ALA A 34 -4.10 -25.24 0.70
N ILE A 35 -4.00 -23.91 0.83
CA ILE A 35 -5.16 -23.09 1.17
C ILE A 35 -6.02 -22.93 -0.08
N SER A 36 -7.28 -23.36 0.03
CA SER A 36 -8.33 -22.96 -0.90
C SER A 36 -9.36 -22.16 -0.11
N ARG A 37 -9.49 -20.87 -0.47
CA ARG A 37 -10.62 -19.93 -0.23
C ARG A 37 -10.37 -18.71 0.66
N ALA A 38 -10.97 -17.61 0.20
CA ALA A 38 -11.03 -16.24 0.72
C ALA A 38 -11.81 -16.06 2.04
N ASP A 39 -12.15 -17.14 2.76
CA ASP A 39 -13.06 -17.08 3.91
C ASP A 39 -12.35 -17.28 5.26
N THR A 40 -11.05 -17.58 5.26
CA THR A 40 -10.26 -17.72 6.49
C THR A 40 -8.99 -16.90 6.42
N PRO A 41 -8.67 -16.11 7.47
CA PRO A 41 -7.43 -15.37 7.51
C PRO A 41 -6.24 -16.32 7.62
N LEU A 42 -5.19 -16.01 6.88
CA LEU A 42 -3.89 -16.66 7.01
C LEU A 42 -3.18 -16.08 8.23
N LYS A 43 -2.64 -16.95 9.07
CA LYS A 43 -1.73 -16.57 10.15
C LYS A 43 -0.29 -16.68 9.65
N PRO A 44 0.47 -15.59 9.61
CA PRO A 44 1.87 -15.67 9.20
C PRO A 44 2.70 -16.53 10.15
N SER A 45 3.63 -17.32 9.61
CA SER A 45 4.68 -17.94 10.42
C SER A 45 5.61 -16.86 10.99
N GLY A 46 6.02 -17.00 12.24
CA GLY A 46 6.91 -16.03 12.91
C GLY A 46 6.19 -15.01 13.80
N SER A 47 4.88 -14.82 13.60
CA SER A 47 4.11 -13.92 14.47
C SER A 47 3.99 -14.55 15.86
N ALA A 48 4.60 -13.90 16.87
CA ALA A 48 4.36 -14.24 18.26
C ALA A 48 2.85 -14.11 18.50
N GLU A 49 2.20 -15.25 18.71
CA GLU A 49 0.77 -15.42 19.02
C GLU A 49 -0.19 -14.34 18.46
N THR A 50 -0.77 -14.62 17.29
CA THR A 50 -2.10 -14.13 16.83
C THR A 50 -2.26 -12.66 16.42
N ALA A 51 -1.27 -11.79 16.64
CA ALA A 51 -1.46 -10.36 16.40
C ALA A 51 -1.58 -9.97 14.90
N VAL A 52 -0.93 -10.70 13.98
CA VAL A 52 -1.06 -10.44 12.52
C VAL A 52 -1.93 -11.50 11.86
N SER A 53 -2.86 -11.06 11.02
CA SER A 53 -3.65 -11.92 10.16
C SER A 53 -3.82 -11.32 8.77
N VAL A 54 -3.83 -12.17 7.74
CA VAL A 54 -3.86 -11.73 6.33
C VAL A 54 -5.04 -12.36 5.63
N TRP A 55 -5.88 -11.53 5.01
CA TRP A 55 -6.94 -11.98 4.14
C TRP A 55 -6.48 -11.87 2.69
N VAL A 56 -6.60 -12.98 1.97
CA VAL A 56 -6.28 -13.07 0.54
C VAL A 56 -7.59 -13.26 -0.22
N PRO A 57 -8.13 -12.20 -0.85
CA PRO A 57 -9.35 -12.34 -1.62
C PRO A 57 -9.17 -13.28 -2.82
N GLU A 58 -10.29 -13.80 -3.31
CA GLU A 58 -10.27 -14.62 -4.52
C GLU A 58 -9.78 -13.79 -5.72
N GLY A 59 -8.88 -14.37 -6.52
CA GLY A 59 -8.29 -13.69 -7.68
C GLY A 59 -7.11 -12.76 -7.36
N ALA A 60 -6.83 -12.46 -6.07
CA ALA A 60 -5.71 -11.60 -5.69
C ALA A 60 -4.34 -12.13 -6.15
N LEU A 61 -4.24 -13.45 -6.35
CA LEU A 61 -3.04 -14.18 -6.76
C LEU A 61 -3.34 -15.08 -7.96
N SER A 62 -2.43 -15.12 -8.94
CA SER A 62 -2.59 -15.91 -10.16
C SER A 62 -2.45 -17.42 -9.93
N GLU A 63 -1.69 -17.85 -8.90
CA GLU A 63 -1.47 -19.28 -8.58
C GLU A 63 -1.37 -19.51 -7.06
N PRO A 64 -2.42 -20.01 -6.38
CA PRO A 64 -2.45 -20.11 -4.91
C PRO A 64 -1.80 -21.39 -4.33
N ALA A 65 -1.23 -22.27 -5.15
CA ALA A 65 -0.98 -23.67 -4.74
C ALA A 65 0.11 -23.87 -3.66
N SER A 66 0.91 -22.84 -3.35
CA SER A 66 1.91 -22.89 -2.27
C SER A 66 2.23 -21.49 -1.75
N LEU A 67 1.31 -20.93 -0.96
CA LEU A 67 1.50 -19.64 -0.31
C LEU A 67 2.13 -19.84 1.06
N LEU A 68 3.32 -19.27 1.25
CA LEU A 68 3.89 -19.06 2.57
C LEU A 68 3.68 -17.59 2.92
N VAL A 69 3.17 -17.32 4.13
CA VAL A 69 3.04 -15.95 4.65
C VAL A 69 3.93 -15.87 5.88
N THR A 70 4.83 -14.89 5.91
CA THR A 70 5.75 -14.64 7.03
C THR A 70 5.45 -13.27 7.62
N ALA A 71 5.49 -13.18 8.94
CA ALA A 71 5.48 -11.90 9.64
C ALA A 71 6.30 -12.03 10.92
N ASP A 72 7.37 -11.26 11.04
CA ASP A 72 8.26 -11.31 12.20
C ASP A 72 8.43 -9.89 12.76
N TYR A 73 8.36 -9.78 14.09
CA TYR A 73 8.59 -8.51 14.78
C TYR A 73 10.08 -8.24 14.91
N LEU A 74 10.49 -7.01 14.58
CA LEU A 74 11.86 -6.54 14.71
C LEU A 74 11.97 -5.60 15.91
N SER A 75 13.00 -5.78 16.73
CA SER A 75 13.47 -4.71 17.61
C SER A 75 14.06 -3.58 16.75
N GLU A 76 14.06 -2.34 17.26
CA GLU A 76 14.65 -1.20 16.55
C GLU A 76 16.11 -1.44 16.14
N ASP A 77 16.90 -2.10 17.00
CA ASP A 77 18.29 -2.47 16.73
C ASP A 77 18.47 -3.45 15.56
N ASN A 78 17.41 -4.13 15.14
CA ASN A 78 17.40 -5.12 14.06
C ASN A 78 16.83 -4.55 12.74
N LEU A 79 16.46 -3.27 12.69
CA LEU A 79 16.09 -2.62 11.43
C LEU A 79 17.30 -2.57 10.48
N PRO A 80 17.11 -2.68 9.15
CA PRO A 80 18.21 -2.53 8.21
C PRO A 80 18.93 -1.19 8.38
N ALA A 81 20.24 -1.20 8.16
CA ALA A 81 21.09 -0.04 8.44
C ALA A 81 20.61 1.23 7.72
N GLY A 82 20.45 2.31 8.49
CA GLY A 82 20.00 3.61 7.99
C GLY A 82 18.47 3.78 7.92
N ILE A 83 17.70 2.76 8.29
CA ILE A 83 16.24 2.86 8.41
C ILE A 83 15.88 3.09 9.89
N THR A 84 15.06 4.11 10.14
CA THR A 84 14.44 4.34 11.44
C THR A 84 12.94 4.14 11.33
N ALA A 85 12.31 3.58 12.37
CA ALA A 85 10.86 3.47 12.44
C ALA A 85 10.19 4.87 12.42
N PRO A 86 8.93 4.99 11.97
CA PRO A 86 8.21 6.26 12.03
C PRO A 86 8.12 6.80 13.48
N PRO A 87 8.15 8.12 13.69
CA PRO A 87 7.96 8.69 15.02
C PRO A 87 6.61 8.29 15.63
N GLY A 88 6.62 7.88 16.90
CA GLY A 88 5.41 7.40 17.58
C GLY A 88 4.96 6.01 17.13
N THR A 89 5.89 5.17 16.64
CA THR A 89 5.59 3.77 16.32
C THR A 89 4.96 3.07 17.53
N VAL A 90 3.86 2.37 17.29
CA VAL A 90 3.15 1.54 18.27
C VAL A 90 3.69 0.11 18.14
N GLY A 91 4.23 -0.41 19.24
CA GLY A 91 4.85 -1.73 19.27
C GLY A 91 6.14 -1.82 18.43
N SER A 92 6.38 -2.98 17.81
CA SER A 92 7.59 -3.26 17.03
C SER A 92 7.30 -3.23 15.52
N PRO A 93 8.21 -2.70 14.68
CA PRO A 93 8.15 -2.89 13.23
C PRO A 93 8.09 -4.37 12.84
N ILE A 94 7.50 -4.66 11.67
CA ILE A 94 7.23 -6.02 11.21
C ILE A 94 7.90 -6.23 9.85
N THR A 95 8.68 -7.30 9.70
CA THR A 95 9.01 -7.83 8.38
C THR A 95 7.87 -8.71 7.89
N PHE A 96 7.35 -8.43 6.71
CA PHE A 96 6.20 -9.13 6.15
C PHE A 96 6.51 -9.66 4.75
N GLY A 97 6.05 -10.88 4.45
CA GLY A 97 6.26 -11.47 3.14
C GLY A 97 5.17 -12.47 2.76
N ILE A 98 4.82 -12.50 1.47
CA ILE A 98 3.95 -13.51 0.88
C ILE A 98 4.71 -14.15 -0.26
N TRP A 99 4.96 -15.44 -0.16
CA TRP A 99 5.96 -16.11 -0.97
C TRP A 99 5.32 -17.14 -1.90
N GLN A 100 5.82 -17.16 -3.13
CA GLN A 100 5.65 -18.25 -4.09
C GLN A 100 6.79 -19.26 -3.87
N GLY A 101 6.53 -20.28 -3.07
CA GLY A 101 7.58 -21.20 -2.63
C GLY A 101 8.57 -20.54 -1.67
N GLU A 102 9.85 -20.90 -1.74
CA GLU A 102 10.87 -20.50 -0.75
C GLU A 102 11.70 -19.25 -1.13
N SER A 103 11.56 -18.70 -2.34
CA SER A 103 12.53 -17.71 -2.85
C SER A 103 11.96 -16.53 -3.62
N GLN A 104 10.65 -16.52 -3.90
CA GLN A 104 10.03 -15.46 -4.68
C GLN A 104 8.91 -14.81 -3.88
N ILE A 105 8.96 -13.49 -3.70
CA ILE A 105 7.89 -12.74 -3.05
C ILE A 105 6.85 -12.28 -4.08
N TYR A 106 5.57 -12.46 -3.76
CA TYR A 106 4.47 -11.85 -4.52
C TYR A 106 4.50 -10.35 -4.29
N THR A 107 4.56 -9.58 -5.37
CA THR A 107 4.70 -8.13 -5.29
C THR A 107 3.43 -7.35 -5.58
N ASN A 108 2.47 -7.94 -6.29
CA ASN A 108 1.26 -7.26 -6.72
C ASN A 108 0.04 -8.14 -6.44
N PHE A 109 -1.03 -7.51 -5.97
CA PHE A 109 -2.28 -8.15 -5.59
C PHE A 109 -3.44 -7.39 -6.21
N ASN A 110 -4.27 -8.08 -6.98
CA ASN A 110 -5.47 -7.49 -7.56
C ASN A 110 -6.62 -8.51 -7.57
N PRO A 111 -7.62 -8.37 -6.68
CA PRO A 111 -7.80 -7.29 -5.69
C PRO A 111 -6.73 -7.29 -4.57
N SER A 112 -6.66 -6.18 -3.83
CA SER A 112 -5.72 -5.97 -2.72
C SER A 112 -5.88 -6.98 -1.60
N LEU A 113 -4.80 -7.27 -0.87
CA LEU A 113 -4.88 -8.03 0.37
C LEU A 113 -5.38 -7.15 1.52
N VAL A 114 -5.85 -7.78 2.60
CA VAL A 114 -6.09 -7.09 3.87
C VAL A 114 -5.16 -7.62 4.93
N ILE A 115 -4.39 -6.72 5.54
CA ILE A 115 -3.57 -7.02 6.71
C ILE A 115 -4.29 -6.48 7.93
N ASN A 116 -4.59 -7.38 8.86
CA ASN A 116 -5.14 -7.06 10.17
C ASN A 116 -4.02 -7.21 11.20
N ILE A 117 -3.77 -6.16 11.97
CA ILE A 117 -2.76 -6.14 13.03
C ILE A 117 -3.44 -5.71 14.32
N GLN A 118 -3.48 -6.61 15.29
CA GLN A 118 -3.87 -6.29 16.65
C GLN A 118 -2.66 -5.69 17.37
N TYR A 119 -2.85 -4.55 18.03
CA TYR A 119 -1.84 -3.89 18.85
C TYR A 119 -2.26 -3.92 20.33
N ASN A 120 -1.29 -3.74 21.23
CA ASN A 120 -1.60 -3.58 22.65
C ASN A 120 -1.72 -2.09 22.95
N GLU A 121 -2.78 -1.68 23.65
CA GLU A 121 -2.96 -0.31 24.11
C GLU A 121 -1.78 0.16 24.98
N GLU A 122 -1.16 -0.75 25.75
CA GLU A 122 0.04 -0.47 26.57
C GLU A 122 1.27 -0.06 25.74
N ASP A 123 1.31 -0.46 24.46
CA ASP A 123 2.39 -0.11 23.52
C ASP A 123 2.13 1.23 22.81
N VAL A 124 0.94 1.84 22.99
CA VAL A 124 0.59 3.11 22.38
C VAL A 124 1.18 4.27 23.20
N PRO A 125 2.04 5.12 22.61
CA PRO A 125 2.60 6.26 23.33
C PRO A 125 1.50 7.19 23.87
N ALA A 126 1.75 7.80 25.04
CA ALA A 126 0.74 8.62 25.70
C ALA A 126 0.28 9.84 24.88
N ASP A 127 1.15 10.38 24.03
CA ASP A 127 0.82 11.46 23.09
C ASP A 127 -0.01 10.98 21.89
N VAL A 128 -0.06 9.67 21.63
CA VAL A 128 -0.79 9.04 20.53
C VAL A 128 -2.15 8.49 20.96
N LEU A 129 -2.31 8.08 22.23
CA LEU A 129 -3.59 7.58 22.77
C LEU A 129 -4.77 8.53 22.54
N ALA A 130 -4.54 9.85 22.63
CA ALA A 130 -5.58 10.85 22.38
C ALA A 130 -5.99 10.96 20.90
N GLU A 131 -5.18 10.42 19.99
CA GLU A 131 -5.29 10.52 18.54
C GLU A 131 -5.24 9.13 17.89
N GLU A 132 -5.71 8.09 18.56
CA GLU A 132 -5.60 6.70 18.11
C GLU A 132 -6.28 6.44 16.76
N GLN A 133 -7.30 7.24 16.40
CA GLN A 133 -7.90 7.23 15.07
C GLN A 133 -6.94 7.65 13.95
N SER A 134 -5.84 8.32 14.30
CA SER A 134 -4.77 8.69 13.37
C SER A 134 -3.78 7.56 13.11
N LEU A 135 -3.93 6.39 13.73
CA LEU A 135 -3.02 5.28 13.48
C LEU A 135 -3.17 4.77 12.03
N HIS A 136 -2.04 4.61 11.36
CA HIS A 136 -1.95 4.03 10.02
C HIS A 136 -0.93 2.90 10.00
N LEU A 137 -1.14 1.93 9.10
CA LEU A 137 -0.04 1.05 8.70
C LEU A 137 0.81 1.76 7.67
N PHE A 138 2.10 1.85 7.95
CA PHE A 138 3.10 2.36 7.02
C PHE A 138 3.88 1.21 6.42
N MET A 139 4.24 1.34 5.15
CA MET A 139 5.20 0.47 4.47
C MET A 139 6.45 1.27 4.15
N TYR A 140 7.64 0.73 4.44
CA TYR A 140 8.88 1.38 4.03
C TYR A 140 9.09 1.26 2.52
N GLN A 141 9.40 2.39 1.87
CA GLN A 141 9.66 2.48 0.45
C GLN A 141 11.15 2.74 0.19
N PRO A 142 11.95 1.71 -0.17
CA PRO A 142 13.42 1.83 -0.24
C PRO A 142 13.89 2.83 -1.30
N THR A 143 13.22 2.91 -2.45
CA THR A 143 13.58 3.88 -3.52
C THR A 143 13.48 5.32 -3.04
N LEU A 144 12.54 5.60 -2.15
CA LEU A 144 12.26 6.93 -1.62
C LEU A 144 12.90 7.18 -0.25
N GLN A 145 13.43 6.13 0.37
CA GLN A 145 13.92 6.11 1.75
C GLN A 145 12.93 6.73 2.73
N THR A 146 11.65 6.40 2.57
CA THR A 146 10.56 6.96 3.38
C THR A 146 9.51 5.91 3.68
N TRP A 147 8.75 6.14 4.74
CA TRP A 147 7.55 5.37 5.04
C TRP A 147 6.35 5.96 4.28
N VAL A 148 5.58 5.09 3.62
CA VAL A 148 4.37 5.47 2.88
C VAL A 148 3.13 4.91 3.57
N LYS A 149 2.08 5.73 3.69
CA LYS A 149 0.82 5.33 4.32
C LYS A 149 0.10 4.29 3.47
N LEU A 150 -0.39 3.23 4.10
CA LEU A 150 -1.35 2.32 3.48
C LEU A 150 -2.78 2.79 3.76
N CYS A 151 -3.71 2.41 2.89
CA CYS A 151 -5.13 2.54 3.14
C CYS A 151 -5.47 1.79 4.44
N THR A 152 -5.85 2.50 5.49
CA THR A 152 -6.02 1.91 6.83
C THR A 152 -7.38 2.27 7.42
N SER A 153 -7.93 1.38 8.25
CA SER A 153 -9.06 1.61 9.15
C SER A 153 -8.67 1.13 10.55
N VAL A 154 -9.04 1.90 11.58
CA VAL A 154 -8.74 1.60 12.98
C VAL A 154 -10.03 1.29 13.71
N GLN A 155 -10.05 0.17 14.42
CA GLN A 155 -11.07 -0.19 15.40
C GLN A 155 -10.45 -0.13 16.80
N ILE A 156 -10.73 0.97 17.51
CA ILE A 156 -10.19 1.25 18.84
C ILE A 156 -10.66 0.20 19.85
N ASP A 157 -11.95 -0.13 19.87
CA ASP A 157 -12.51 -1.06 20.86
C ASP A 157 -11.90 -2.48 20.80
N GLU A 158 -11.32 -2.86 19.67
CA GLU A 158 -10.68 -4.16 19.44
C GLU A 158 -9.14 -4.06 19.39
N ASN A 159 -8.58 -2.86 19.54
CA ASN A 159 -7.17 -2.54 19.27
C ASN A 159 -6.71 -3.12 17.92
N LEU A 160 -7.54 -2.98 16.89
CA LEU A 160 -7.34 -3.61 15.59
C LEU A 160 -7.11 -2.56 14.51
N LEU A 161 -6.02 -2.74 13.77
CA LEU A 161 -5.69 -1.96 12.60
C LEU A 161 -5.81 -2.83 11.34
N SER A 162 -6.66 -2.42 10.41
CA SER A 162 -6.86 -3.11 9.13
C SER A 162 -6.31 -2.24 7.99
N ALA A 163 -5.47 -2.81 7.13
CA ALA A 163 -4.90 -2.10 6.00
C ALA A 163 -5.05 -2.87 4.69
N ALA A 164 -5.39 -2.16 3.61
CA ALA A 164 -5.36 -2.71 2.26
C ALA A 164 -3.94 -2.62 1.69
N LEU A 165 -3.52 -3.71 1.05
CA LEU A 165 -2.21 -3.85 0.43
C LEU A 165 -2.37 -4.34 -1.01
N ALA A 166 -2.42 -3.43 -1.98
CA ALA A 166 -2.39 -3.78 -3.40
C ALA A 166 -1.00 -4.20 -3.89
N ARG A 167 0.05 -3.72 -3.21
CA ARG A 167 1.42 -3.85 -3.69
C ARG A 167 2.43 -3.79 -2.58
N VAL A 168 3.45 -4.62 -2.66
CA VAL A 168 4.59 -4.62 -1.76
C VAL A 168 5.86 -4.17 -2.48
N VAL A 169 6.69 -3.43 -1.76
CA VAL A 169 8.03 -3.07 -2.19
C VAL A 169 9.02 -3.60 -1.15
N PRO A 170 9.67 -4.75 -1.41
CA PRO A 170 10.66 -5.34 -0.52
C PRO A 170 11.74 -4.34 -0.10
N ALA A 171 12.14 -4.35 1.18
CA ALA A 171 13.22 -3.49 1.66
C ALA A 171 14.58 -3.88 1.05
N GLU A 172 14.72 -5.14 0.65
CA GLU A 172 15.87 -5.73 -0.03
C GLU A 172 15.39 -6.53 -1.25
N ASP A 173 16.26 -6.80 -2.23
CA ASP A 173 15.88 -7.58 -3.41
C ASP A 173 15.39 -8.98 -3.02
N GLN A 174 14.18 -9.35 -3.46
CA GLN A 174 13.45 -10.56 -3.04
C GLN A 174 13.26 -10.71 -1.52
N GLY A 175 13.38 -9.63 -0.75
CA GLY A 175 13.23 -9.62 0.70
C GLY A 175 11.79 -9.45 1.17
N SER A 176 11.63 -9.39 2.49
CA SER A 176 10.38 -8.97 3.12
C SER A 176 10.17 -7.46 2.97
N VAL A 177 8.92 -7.01 3.06
CA VAL A 177 8.64 -5.59 3.30
C VAL A 177 8.75 -5.26 4.77
N LEU A 178 9.04 -3.99 5.07
CA LEU A 178 8.97 -3.47 6.42
C LEU A 178 7.66 -2.71 6.61
N LEU A 179 6.94 -3.06 7.66
CA LEU A 179 5.69 -2.44 8.07
C LEU A 179 5.84 -1.85 9.48
N ALA A 180 5.12 -0.77 9.78
CA ALA A 180 5.07 -0.20 11.12
C ALA A 180 3.70 0.48 11.35
N ILE A 181 3.16 0.36 12.56
CA ILE A 181 1.99 1.12 12.99
C ILE A 181 2.49 2.43 13.61
N ALA A 182 1.98 3.56 13.16
CA ALA A 182 2.32 4.86 13.72
C ALA A 182 1.17 5.86 13.48
N PRO A 183 1.12 7.00 14.21
CA PRO A 183 0.17 8.06 13.91
C PRO A 183 0.53 8.80 12.61
N ASP A 184 -0.47 9.17 11.82
CA ASP A 184 -0.32 10.11 10.71
C ASP A 184 -0.22 11.54 11.25
N ARG A 185 1.01 12.04 11.33
CA ARG A 185 1.30 13.41 11.75
C ARG A 185 1.27 14.43 10.60
N SER A 186 0.84 14.04 9.40
CA SER A 186 0.66 15.00 8.31
C SER A 186 -0.52 15.94 8.60
N ALA A 187 -0.44 17.16 8.08
CA ALA A 187 -1.52 18.10 8.30
C ALA A 187 -2.83 17.58 7.66
N PRO A 188 -3.99 17.76 8.32
CA PRO A 188 -5.26 17.26 7.80
C PRO A 188 -5.55 17.73 6.38
N LEU A 189 -6.05 16.81 5.55
CA LEU A 189 -6.47 17.14 4.20
C LEU A 189 -7.68 18.08 4.24
N THR A 190 -7.67 19.09 3.38
CA THR A 190 -8.83 19.95 3.17
C THR A 190 -9.64 19.41 1.99
N GLN A 191 -10.89 19.05 2.25
CA GLN A 191 -11.84 18.60 1.24
C GLN A 191 -12.96 19.61 1.09
N THR A 192 -13.23 20.02 -0.15
CA THR A 192 -14.38 20.88 -0.49
C THR A 192 -15.18 20.25 -1.61
N VAL A 193 -16.50 20.38 -1.55
CA VAL A 193 -17.41 19.89 -2.59
C VAL A 193 -18.16 21.10 -3.16
N ASP A 194 -18.06 21.31 -4.46
CA ASP A 194 -18.74 22.42 -5.12
C ASP A 194 -20.21 22.09 -5.47
N SER A 195 -20.93 23.07 -6.03
CA SER A 195 -22.34 22.90 -6.41
C SER A 195 -22.58 21.90 -7.54
N SER A 196 -21.53 21.50 -8.27
CA SER A 196 -21.59 20.48 -9.32
C SER A 196 -21.30 19.06 -8.79
N GLY A 197 -20.92 18.95 -7.51
CA GLY A 197 -20.48 17.69 -6.91
C GLY A 197 -19.02 17.35 -7.25
N LEU A 198 -18.23 18.32 -7.71
CA LEU A 198 -16.78 18.16 -7.83
C LEU A 198 -16.17 18.25 -6.43
N THR A 199 -15.46 17.21 -6.04
CA THR A 199 -14.68 17.20 -4.80
C THR A 199 -13.26 17.63 -5.11
N GLU A 200 -12.79 18.69 -4.46
CA GLU A 200 -11.38 19.09 -4.44
C GLU A 200 -10.76 18.70 -3.09
N ILE A 201 -9.62 18.01 -3.16
CA ILE A 201 -8.81 17.58 -2.02
C ILE A 201 -7.45 18.27 -2.14
N THR A 202 -7.02 18.91 -1.05
CA THR A 202 -5.74 19.61 -0.97
C THR A 202 -5.02 19.25 0.33
N SER A 203 -3.69 19.32 0.30
CA SER A 203 -2.84 19.22 1.49
C SER A 203 -2.15 20.56 1.70
N PRO A 204 -2.10 21.12 2.91
CA PRO A 204 -1.39 22.37 3.17
C PRO A 204 0.14 22.22 3.01
N ASP A 205 0.64 20.98 3.00
CA ASP A 205 2.06 20.66 2.85
C ASP A 205 2.46 20.46 1.37
N SER A 206 1.54 20.70 0.42
CA SER A 206 1.78 20.50 -1.01
C SER A 206 1.08 21.54 -1.89
N ASP A 207 1.66 21.80 -3.06
CA ASP A 207 1.04 22.60 -4.12
C ASP A 207 0.02 21.80 -4.96
N LEU A 208 -0.16 20.51 -4.65
CA LEU A 208 -1.07 19.60 -5.36
C LEU A 208 -2.54 19.82 -4.96
N ARG A 209 -3.40 19.81 -5.98
CA ARG A 209 -4.85 19.73 -5.87
C ARG A 209 -5.32 18.49 -6.61
N PHE A 210 -6.13 17.69 -5.94
CA PHE A 210 -6.71 16.49 -6.49
C PHE A 210 -8.22 16.67 -6.61
N GLN A 211 -8.76 16.48 -7.82
CA GLN A 211 -10.16 16.71 -8.10
C GLN A 211 -10.85 15.45 -8.61
N VAL A 212 -12.00 15.13 -8.04
CA VAL A 212 -12.78 13.92 -8.34
C VAL A 212 -14.23 14.33 -8.59
N GLN A 213 -14.78 13.96 -9.74
CA GLN A 213 -16.20 14.23 -10.00
C GLN A 213 -17.09 13.28 -9.21
N SER A 214 -18.30 13.73 -8.87
CA SER A 214 -19.35 12.84 -8.35
C SER A 214 -19.54 11.60 -9.22
N ALA A 215 -19.76 10.46 -8.58
CA ALA A 215 -19.88 9.13 -9.18
C ALA A 215 -18.64 8.63 -9.95
N SER A 216 -17.46 9.25 -9.78
CA SER A 216 -16.21 8.72 -10.35
C SER A 216 -15.64 7.55 -9.56
N VAL A 217 -15.98 7.48 -8.27
CA VAL A 217 -15.61 6.42 -7.33
C VAL A 217 -16.86 5.85 -6.66
N PRO A 218 -16.82 4.60 -6.17
CA PRO A 218 -17.89 4.03 -5.35
C PRO A 218 -18.17 4.84 -4.08
N ASP A 219 -19.38 4.70 -3.54
CA ASP A 219 -19.73 5.27 -2.24
C ASP A 219 -18.86 4.65 -1.13
N GLY A 220 -18.44 5.46 -0.15
CA GLY A 220 -17.58 5.01 0.94
C GLY A 220 -16.08 4.95 0.60
N THR A 221 -15.68 5.34 -0.60
CA THR A 221 -14.27 5.57 -0.95
C THR A 221 -13.72 6.80 -0.21
N HIS A 222 -12.60 6.64 0.47
CA HIS A 222 -11.80 7.72 1.04
C HIS A 222 -10.45 7.82 0.31
N PHE A 223 -9.81 8.99 0.38
CA PHE A 223 -8.51 9.22 -0.24
C PHE A 223 -7.44 9.38 0.82
N VAL A 224 -6.31 8.71 0.61
CA VAL A 224 -5.10 8.84 1.44
C VAL A 224 -4.06 9.56 0.60
N MET A 225 -3.47 10.63 1.14
CA MET A 225 -2.42 11.39 0.49
C MET A 225 -1.18 11.42 1.37
N THR A 226 -0.03 11.07 0.81
CA THR A 226 1.27 11.12 1.49
C THR A 226 2.21 12.05 0.75
N VAL A 227 2.65 13.13 1.39
CA VAL A 227 3.71 13.98 0.85
C VAL A 227 5.04 13.26 1.02
N LEU A 228 5.74 13.04 -0.09
CA LEU A 228 7.00 12.32 -0.17
C LEU A 228 8.17 13.32 -0.15
N PRO A 229 9.37 12.90 0.29
CA PRO A 229 10.54 13.77 0.24
C PRO A 229 10.94 14.13 -1.20
N SER A 230 11.40 15.38 -1.40
CA SER A 230 11.86 15.90 -2.70
C SER A 230 13.07 15.17 -3.29
N SER A 231 13.77 14.35 -2.50
CA SER A 231 14.94 13.57 -2.93
C SER A 231 14.59 12.34 -3.75
N ALA A 232 13.30 12.10 -4.04
CA ALA A 232 12.86 11.04 -4.95
C ALA A 232 13.59 11.16 -6.31
N ALA A 233 14.49 10.23 -6.61
CA ALA A 233 15.29 10.27 -7.82
C ALA A 233 14.39 10.18 -9.07
N ALA A 234 14.33 11.26 -9.86
CA ALA A 234 13.44 11.36 -11.01
C ALA A 234 14.12 11.16 -12.37
N GLY A 235 15.24 10.44 -12.40
CA GLY A 235 15.93 10.09 -13.64
C GLY A 235 16.24 11.32 -14.50
N SER A 236 15.63 11.40 -15.69
CA SER A 236 15.77 12.53 -16.63
C SER A 236 14.86 13.73 -16.32
N LEU A 237 13.93 13.60 -15.36
CA LEU A 237 13.03 14.66 -14.96
C LEU A 237 13.58 15.37 -13.73
N GLN A 238 13.46 16.70 -13.70
CA GLN A 238 13.75 17.47 -12.51
C GLN A 238 12.43 17.80 -11.81
N LEU A 239 12.21 17.20 -10.63
CA LEU A 239 11.04 17.51 -9.80
C LEU A 239 11.17 18.92 -9.23
N LEU A 240 10.07 19.68 -9.28
CA LEU A 240 10.01 21.08 -8.84
C LEU A 240 9.17 21.27 -7.57
N SER A 241 8.39 20.26 -7.20
CA SER A 241 7.59 20.18 -5.97
C SER A 241 7.91 18.90 -5.22
N ASN A 242 7.50 18.80 -3.95
CA ASN A 242 7.46 17.53 -3.25
C ASN A 242 6.47 16.60 -3.97
N PRO A 243 6.83 15.32 -4.21
CA PRO A 243 5.87 14.36 -4.73
C PRO A 243 4.76 14.09 -3.73
N VAL A 244 3.57 13.74 -4.23
CA VAL A 244 2.44 13.32 -3.40
C VAL A 244 1.93 11.98 -3.93
N ASP A 245 1.99 10.97 -3.08
CA ASP A 245 1.35 9.67 -3.30
C ASP A 245 -0.14 9.77 -2.96
N ILE A 246 -1.00 9.36 -3.90
CA ILE A 246 -2.46 9.40 -3.74
C ILE A 246 -2.99 7.98 -3.88
N LYS A 247 -3.80 7.56 -2.92
CA LYS A 247 -4.52 6.28 -2.93
C LYS A 247 -6.00 6.52 -2.72
N ALA A 248 -6.83 5.70 -3.38
CA ALA A 248 -8.26 5.62 -3.15
C ALA A 248 -8.56 4.29 -2.46
N CYS A 249 -9.32 4.36 -1.39
CA CYS A 249 -9.37 3.30 -0.41
C CYS A 249 -10.82 3.06 0.02
N HIS A 250 -11.18 1.80 0.19
CA HIS A 250 -12.30 1.38 1.02
C HIS A 250 -11.77 0.22 1.88
N VAL A 251 -11.87 0.32 3.21
CA VAL A 251 -11.39 -0.72 4.14
C VAL A 251 -12.53 -1.07 5.08
N ASP A 252 -13.07 -2.27 4.92
CA ASP A 252 -14.12 -2.85 5.74
C ASP A 252 -13.54 -4.06 6.47
N HIS A 253 -13.27 -3.89 7.76
CA HIS A 253 -12.73 -4.94 8.62
C HIS A 253 -13.74 -6.08 8.89
N THR A 254 -15.05 -5.84 8.72
CA THR A 254 -16.09 -6.86 8.94
C THR A 254 -16.21 -7.81 7.75
N ASN A 255 -15.98 -7.30 6.54
CA ASN A 255 -15.99 -8.08 5.30
C ASN A 255 -14.71 -7.83 4.49
N PRO A 256 -13.54 -8.22 5.01
CA PRO A 256 -12.25 -7.82 4.47
C PRO A 256 -12.01 -8.32 3.04
N THR A 257 -12.62 -9.43 2.62
CA THR A 257 -12.41 -9.98 1.27
C THR A 257 -13.41 -9.50 0.22
N GLN A 258 -14.49 -8.83 0.62
CA GLN A 258 -15.53 -8.38 -0.32
C GLN A 258 -15.54 -6.87 -0.51
N ASN A 259 -15.24 -6.12 0.55
CA ASN A 259 -15.41 -4.67 0.56
C ASN A 259 -14.08 -3.93 0.76
N THR A 260 -12.96 -4.59 1.06
CA THR A 260 -11.68 -3.88 1.17
C THR A 260 -10.95 -3.84 -0.16
N VAL A 261 -10.75 -2.63 -0.69
CA VAL A 261 -10.08 -2.38 -1.97
C VAL A 261 -9.19 -1.14 -1.87
N GLU A 262 -7.91 -1.27 -2.21
CA GLU A 262 -7.08 -0.15 -2.64
C GLU A 262 -7.21 -0.03 -4.16
N MET A 263 -7.86 1.04 -4.60
CA MET A 263 -8.12 1.32 -6.02
C MET A 263 -6.88 1.98 -6.63
N THR A 264 -6.10 1.21 -7.39
CA THR A 264 -4.92 1.72 -8.12
C THR A 264 -5.28 2.25 -9.52
N SER A 265 -6.41 1.80 -10.05
CA SER A 265 -7.02 2.21 -11.32
C SER A 265 -8.54 2.02 -11.21
N PHE A 266 -9.30 2.36 -12.25
CA PHE A 266 -10.77 2.28 -12.33
C PHE A 266 -11.55 3.45 -11.74
N PHE A 267 -11.52 4.57 -12.48
CA PHE A 267 -12.50 5.63 -12.31
C PHE A 267 -13.44 5.65 -13.51
N PHE A 268 -14.74 5.80 -13.26
CA PHE A 268 -15.74 5.97 -14.33
C PHE A 268 -15.46 7.26 -15.14
N LYS A 269 -14.86 8.25 -14.47
CA LYS A 269 -14.31 9.46 -15.07
C LYS A 269 -12.93 9.73 -14.45
N PRO A 270 -11.88 9.96 -15.24
CA PRO A 270 -10.55 10.20 -14.70
C PRO A 270 -10.55 11.38 -13.71
N PRO A 271 -9.95 11.23 -12.51
CA PRO A 271 -9.69 12.36 -11.65
C PRO A 271 -8.65 13.29 -12.29
N GLN A 272 -8.64 14.53 -11.83
CA GLN A 272 -7.66 15.53 -12.24
C GLN A 272 -6.62 15.74 -11.14
N VAL A 273 -5.35 15.70 -11.53
CA VAL A 273 -4.22 16.09 -10.69
C VAL A 273 -3.70 17.43 -11.19
N ALA A 274 -3.64 18.42 -10.31
CA ALA A 274 -3.19 19.76 -10.63
C ALA A 274 -2.13 20.25 -9.66
N PHE A 275 -1.14 20.98 -10.15
CA PHE A 275 -0.11 21.62 -9.35
C PHE A 275 -0.15 23.12 -9.55
N SER A 276 -0.25 23.84 -8.43
CA SER A 276 -0.03 25.28 -8.43
C SER A 276 1.46 25.58 -8.57
N PHE A 277 1.82 26.71 -9.20
CA PHE A 277 3.21 27.14 -9.24
C PHE A 277 3.34 28.66 -9.07
N ASN A 278 4.45 29.06 -8.46
CA ASN A 278 4.82 30.45 -8.25
C ASN A 278 5.90 30.91 -9.26
N ALA A 279 6.30 32.19 -9.17
CA ALA A 279 7.30 32.77 -10.06
C ALA A 279 8.69 32.10 -9.93
N ALA A 280 9.06 31.62 -8.74
CA ALA A 280 10.34 30.94 -8.52
C ALA A 280 10.36 29.57 -9.23
N THR A 281 9.28 28.80 -9.13
CA THR A 281 9.10 27.55 -9.88
C THR A 281 9.15 27.78 -11.39
N LEU A 282 8.46 28.82 -11.89
CA LEU A 282 8.52 29.19 -13.30
C LEU A 282 9.92 29.61 -13.74
N SER A 283 10.67 30.32 -12.90
CA SER A 283 12.05 30.70 -13.17
C SER A 283 12.97 29.49 -13.30
N ARG A 284 12.78 28.44 -12.46
CA ARG A 284 13.54 27.19 -12.55
C ARG A 284 13.22 26.41 -13.83
N ALA A 285 11.94 26.38 -14.23
CA ALA A 285 11.51 25.75 -15.48
C ALA A 285 11.84 26.58 -16.75
N GLY A 286 12.18 27.86 -16.59
CA GLY A 286 12.40 28.83 -17.66
C GLY A 286 11.11 29.35 -18.30
N ARG A 287 10.12 28.49 -18.55
CA ARG A 287 8.82 28.85 -19.16
C ARG A 287 7.74 27.82 -18.84
N THR A 288 6.47 28.22 -18.96
CA THR A 288 5.32 27.36 -18.64
C THR A 288 5.25 26.12 -19.53
N THR A 289 5.70 26.20 -20.79
CA THR A 289 5.70 25.05 -21.72
C THR A 289 6.70 23.96 -21.33
N ASN A 290 7.67 24.25 -20.48
CA ASN A 290 8.62 23.25 -19.97
C ASN A 290 8.09 22.54 -18.73
N LEU A 291 7.08 23.11 -18.05
CA LEU A 291 6.43 22.47 -16.92
C LEU A 291 5.61 21.27 -17.41
N THR A 292 5.74 20.16 -16.71
CA THR A 292 4.93 18.94 -16.89
C THR A 292 4.49 18.38 -15.54
N VAL A 293 3.56 17.44 -15.57
CA VAL A 293 3.25 16.59 -14.41
C VAL A 293 3.99 15.28 -14.59
N ALA A 294 4.86 14.95 -13.64
CA ALA A 294 5.49 13.66 -13.54
C ALA A 294 4.59 12.72 -12.72
N GLY A 295 4.38 11.50 -13.20
CA GLY A 295 3.73 10.43 -12.46
C GLY A 295 4.72 9.31 -12.20
N MET A 296 4.62 8.68 -11.04
CA MET A 296 5.30 7.43 -10.73
C MET A 296 4.21 6.42 -10.37
N PHE A 297 3.94 5.55 -11.32
CA PHE A 297 3.05 4.41 -11.16
C PHE A 297 3.91 3.21 -10.81
N ASP A 298 3.47 2.39 -9.87
CA ASP A 298 4.19 1.21 -9.44
C ASP A 298 5.62 1.49 -8.94
N ASN A 299 5.92 2.66 -8.37
CA ASN A 299 7.20 2.97 -7.70
C ASN A 299 8.51 2.60 -8.45
N GLN A 300 8.47 2.43 -9.77
CA GLN A 300 9.63 1.96 -10.52
C GLN A 300 10.38 3.11 -11.20
N ASN A 301 9.67 4.05 -11.81
CA ASN A 301 10.27 5.22 -12.45
C ASN A 301 9.29 6.40 -12.54
N TRP A 302 9.83 7.62 -12.46
CA TRP A 302 9.10 8.83 -12.82
C TRP A 302 8.94 8.92 -14.34
N ILE A 303 7.72 9.14 -14.79
CA ILE A 303 7.39 9.34 -16.21
C ILE A 303 6.75 10.70 -16.42
N ASP A 304 7.06 11.33 -17.55
CA ASP A 304 6.39 12.54 -17.99
C ASP A 304 5.05 12.17 -18.61
N LEU A 305 3.95 12.56 -17.95
CA LEU A 305 2.62 12.17 -18.38
C LEU A 305 2.24 12.73 -19.75
N GLU A 306 2.76 13.89 -20.13
CA GLU A 306 2.50 14.43 -21.48
C GLU A 306 3.32 13.71 -22.55
N ALA A 307 4.55 13.29 -22.25
CA ALA A 307 5.32 12.43 -23.15
C ALA A 307 4.67 11.04 -23.30
N PHE A 308 3.95 10.58 -22.27
CA PHE A 308 3.17 9.34 -22.29
C PHE A 308 1.78 9.51 -22.96
N GLY A 309 1.46 10.70 -23.46
CA GLY A 309 0.26 10.96 -24.26
C GLY A 309 -0.91 11.60 -23.51
N SER A 310 -0.76 11.89 -22.21
CA SER A 310 -1.77 12.64 -21.46
C SER A 310 -1.82 14.10 -21.91
N ARG A 311 -3.02 14.66 -21.99
CA ARG A 311 -3.21 16.08 -22.33
C ARG A 311 -3.01 16.93 -21.07
N LEU A 312 -2.04 17.83 -21.10
CA LEU A 312 -1.88 18.84 -20.05
C LEU A 312 -2.71 20.09 -20.32
N VAL A 313 -3.30 20.61 -19.26
CA VAL A 313 -3.88 21.95 -19.21
C VAL A 313 -2.88 22.84 -18.46
N ARG A 314 -2.39 23.88 -19.13
CA ARG A 314 -1.47 24.86 -18.54
C ARG A 314 -2.16 26.20 -18.44
N GLU A 315 -2.43 26.63 -17.23
CA GLU A 315 -3.01 27.94 -16.93
C GLU A 315 -1.95 28.88 -16.35
N ARG A 316 -2.35 30.11 -16.02
CA ARG A 316 -1.43 31.17 -15.58
C ARG A 316 -0.60 30.78 -14.34
N ARG A 317 -1.11 29.90 -13.48
CA ARG A 317 -0.46 29.46 -12.22
C ARG A 317 -0.70 27.99 -11.89
N MET A 318 -1.09 27.19 -12.88
CA MET A 318 -1.44 25.79 -12.67
C MET A 318 -1.04 24.93 -13.87
N VAL A 319 -0.58 23.71 -13.61
CA VAL A 319 -0.49 22.63 -14.61
C VAL A 319 -1.36 21.48 -14.12
N ALA A 320 -2.29 21.01 -14.95
CA ALA A 320 -3.23 19.95 -14.62
C ALA A 320 -3.24 18.84 -15.66
N VAL A 321 -3.58 17.63 -15.22
CA VAL A 321 -3.70 16.42 -16.03
C VAL A 321 -4.86 15.57 -15.53
N ASP A 322 -5.67 15.05 -16.45
CA ASP A 322 -6.64 14.02 -16.12
C ASP A 322 -5.94 12.65 -16.21
N THR A 323 -5.99 11.84 -15.15
CA THR A 323 -5.29 10.54 -15.07
C THR A 323 -6.20 9.44 -14.56
N PRO A 324 -6.37 8.32 -15.30
CA PRO A 324 -7.19 7.19 -14.84
C PRO A 324 -6.48 6.28 -13.83
N VAL A 325 -5.21 6.57 -13.53
CA VAL A 325 -4.34 5.79 -12.65
C VAL A 325 -3.92 6.66 -11.47
N LEU A 326 -3.94 6.10 -10.26
CA LEU A 326 -3.41 6.72 -9.06
C LEU A 326 -1.95 6.30 -8.80
N GLY A 327 -1.26 7.04 -7.95
CA GLY A 327 0.15 6.82 -7.60
C GLY A 327 0.77 8.09 -7.07
N ALA A 328 2.08 8.24 -7.24
CA ALA A 328 2.78 9.47 -6.87
C ALA A 328 2.84 10.46 -8.02
N PHE A 329 2.58 11.74 -7.72
CA PHE A 329 2.62 12.82 -8.69
C PHE A 329 3.53 13.94 -8.20
N SER A 330 4.17 14.64 -9.14
CA SER A 330 4.94 15.84 -8.86
C SER A 330 4.88 16.81 -10.04
N LEU A 331 4.97 18.11 -9.78
CA LEU A 331 5.35 19.08 -10.80
C LEU A 331 6.81 18.84 -11.18
N ALA A 332 7.13 18.87 -12.47
CA ALA A 332 8.47 18.67 -12.98
C ALA A 332 8.79 19.58 -14.17
N THR A 333 10.06 19.65 -14.55
CA THR A 333 10.51 20.16 -15.86
C THR A 333 11.16 19.05 -16.67
N ARG A 334 10.94 19.15 -17.99
CA ARG A 334 11.70 18.42 -19.01
C ARG A 334 13.10 18.97 -19.18
#